data_AF-A0A2T5IT24-F1
#
_entry.id   AF-A0A2T5IT24-F1
#
_cell.length_a   1.000
_cell.length_b   1.000
_cell.length_c   1.000
_cell.angle_alpha   90.00
_cell.angle_beta   90.00
_cell.angle_gamma   90.00
#
_symmetry.space_group_name_H-M   'P 1'
#
loop_
_entity.id
_entity.type
_entity.pdbx_description
1 polymer ?
#
loop_
_entity_poly.entity_id
_entity_poly.type
_entity_poly.pdbx_seq_one_letter_code
_entity_poly.pdbx_strand_id
1 'polypeptide(L)'
;MFGGPVRNEKRWETDSLANFGTFKNGLNFGRSESGVQVRCLGVGDFKSLSKITDVNCLSTITLDSAPPDDYFLRNGDLVFVRSNGNRDLVGRCIAIYPNEEKVAFSGFCIRFRITKFTIEPTYITHLFRAASFRRSLLQGGQGANIQNISQKSLSELAIPTPTPELQREFSTMVEKVEDIKSRYQQNLTDLEALYGALSQQAFKGELDLSRVPLPETKPEETNAVATEPLHAPTEQGLAIKLPDTDNLLAALESAEARAVLIAQWLEAYHSQLGSTPFSVQHFMAAAQTRLAELHPDNDFVLDINDYDHIKTWVFEALAAGTLAQAFDDAGNCIEIKAVQA
;
A
#
# COMPACT_ATOMS: atom_id res chain seq x y z
N MET A 1 1.50 3.55 20.79
CA MET A 1 0.91 4.70 21.50
C MET A 1 -0.48 4.39 22.04
N PHE A 2 -1.49 4.17 21.18
CA PHE A 2 -2.90 4.09 21.62
C PHE A 2 -3.45 2.71 21.98
N GLY A 3 -2.76 1.63 21.58
CA GLY A 3 -3.30 0.26 21.61
C GLY A 3 -4.22 -0.02 20.42
N GLY A 4 -4.79 -1.22 20.36
CA GLY A 4 -5.77 -1.59 19.33
C GLY A 4 -7.08 -0.80 19.49
N PRO A 5 -7.59 -0.11 18.45
CA PRO A 5 -8.76 0.78 18.59
C PRO A 5 -10.08 0.06 18.86
N VAL A 6 -10.18 -1.23 18.53
CA VAL A 6 -11.38 -2.05 18.78
C VAL A 6 -11.33 -2.70 20.16
N ARG A 7 -10.18 -3.28 20.52
CA ARG A 7 -9.98 -3.89 21.84
C ARG A 7 -9.84 -2.85 22.96
N ASN A 8 -9.44 -1.63 22.59
CA ASN A 8 -9.19 -0.52 23.49
C ASN A 8 -8.38 -0.94 24.72
N GLU A 9 -7.23 -1.60 24.50
CA GLU A 9 -6.40 -2.20 25.57
C GLU A 9 -5.93 -1.16 26.61
N LYS A 10 -5.80 0.09 26.17
CA LYS A 10 -5.44 1.23 27.02
C LYS A 10 -6.61 1.83 27.79
N ARG A 11 -7.83 1.31 27.58
CA ARG A 11 -9.07 1.70 28.28
C ARG A 11 -9.34 3.20 28.18
N TRP A 12 -9.14 3.78 27.00
CA TRP A 12 -9.56 5.15 26.73
C TRP A 12 -11.06 5.28 26.91
N GLU A 13 -11.52 6.46 27.35
CA GLU A 13 -12.94 6.78 27.25
C GLU A 13 -13.38 6.65 25.79
N THR A 14 -14.64 6.28 25.59
CA THR A 14 -15.23 6.12 24.27
C THR A 14 -16.40 7.07 24.14
N ASP A 15 -16.43 7.82 23.05
CA ASP A 15 -17.51 8.76 22.80
C ASP A 15 -17.95 8.73 21.33
N SER A 16 -19.16 9.20 21.08
CA SER A 16 -19.75 9.28 19.74
C SER A 16 -19.04 10.32 18.90
N LEU A 17 -18.77 10.00 17.62
CA LEU A 17 -18.17 10.95 16.69
C LEU A 17 -19.02 12.23 16.52
N ALA A 18 -20.34 12.14 16.67
CA ALA A 18 -21.25 13.30 16.62
C ALA A 18 -21.01 14.32 17.73
N ASN A 19 -20.39 13.92 18.85
CA ASN A 19 -20.08 14.83 19.93
C ASN A 19 -18.90 15.76 19.62
N PHE A 20 -18.12 15.49 18.57
CA PHE A 20 -16.92 16.26 18.21
C PHE A 20 -17.08 17.16 16.99
N GLY A 21 -18.18 17.04 16.24
CA GLY A 21 -18.33 17.77 14.98
C GLY A 21 -19.68 17.59 14.30
N THR A 22 -19.79 18.12 13.09
CA THR A 22 -21.03 18.10 12.30
C THR A 22 -20.81 17.44 10.95
N PHE A 23 -21.81 16.69 10.49
CA PHE A 23 -21.77 16.01 9.20
C PHE A 23 -22.53 16.76 8.11
N LYS A 24 -22.10 16.62 6.85
CA LYS A 24 -22.81 17.12 5.68
C LYS A 24 -22.58 16.23 4.46
N ASN A 25 -23.62 15.97 3.67
CA ASN A 25 -23.50 15.29 2.38
C ASN A 25 -23.03 16.26 1.31
N GLY A 26 -22.27 15.76 0.34
CA GLY A 26 -21.80 16.56 -0.78
C GLY A 26 -22.85 16.81 -1.86
N LEU A 27 -22.41 17.45 -2.94
CA LEU A 27 -23.23 17.84 -4.08
C LEU A 27 -23.46 16.67 -5.03
N ASN A 28 -24.70 16.49 -5.47
CA ASN A 28 -25.00 15.71 -6.66
C ASN A 28 -25.05 16.67 -7.85
N PHE A 29 -24.46 16.28 -8.98
CA PHE A 29 -24.39 17.09 -10.19
C PHE A 29 -24.49 16.21 -11.43
N GLY A 30 -25.10 16.76 -12.49
CA GLY A 30 -25.34 16.12 -13.77
C GLY A 30 -24.31 16.50 -14.84
N ARG A 31 -24.22 15.70 -15.91
CA ARG A 31 -23.32 15.98 -17.05
C ARG A 31 -23.79 17.13 -17.96
N SER A 32 -25.02 17.61 -17.78
CA SER A 32 -25.66 18.62 -18.63
C SER A 32 -25.65 20.04 -18.03
N GLU A 33 -24.99 20.24 -16.90
CA GLU A 33 -24.89 21.55 -16.25
C GLU A 33 -23.86 22.43 -16.99
N SER A 34 -24.17 23.72 -17.14
CA SER A 34 -23.41 24.62 -18.05
C SER A 34 -23.00 25.95 -17.43
N GLY A 35 -23.13 26.09 -16.11
CA GLY A 35 -22.83 27.33 -15.40
C GLY A 35 -21.39 27.41 -14.86
N VAL A 36 -21.29 27.49 -13.54
CA VAL A 36 -20.08 27.79 -12.77
C VAL A 36 -19.21 26.55 -12.61
N GLN A 37 -17.92 26.70 -12.85
CA GLN A 37 -16.93 25.64 -12.60
C GLN A 37 -16.38 25.71 -11.17
N VAL A 38 -16.34 24.57 -10.49
CA VAL A 38 -15.87 24.45 -9.11
C VAL A 38 -15.02 23.19 -8.96
N ARG A 39 -13.87 23.28 -8.28
CA ARG A 39 -13.07 22.08 -7.95
C ARG A 39 -13.87 21.19 -7.00
N CYS A 40 -13.91 19.90 -7.26
CA CYS A 40 -14.70 18.95 -6.50
C CYS A 40 -13.86 17.73 -6.12
N LEU A 41 -13.85 17.44 -4.83
CA LEU A 41 -13.31 16.21 -4.30
C LEU A 41 -14.30 15.06 -4.51
N GLY A 42 -13.86 14.06 -5.26
CA GLY A 42 -14.59 12.82 -5.54
C GLY A 42 -13.93 11.60 -4.90
N VAL A 43 -14.56 10.43 -5.07
CA VAL A 43 -14.06 9.18 -4.48
C VAL A 43 -12.71 8.76 -5.06
N GLY A 44 -12.44 9.08 -6.33
CA GLY A 44 -11.18 8.76 -7.00
C GLY A 44 -9.96 9.47 -6.41
N ASP A 45 -10.16 10.58 -5.70
CA ASP A 45 -9.08 11.41 -5.14
C ASP A 45 -8.53 10.83 -3.83
N PHE A 46 -9.30 9.98 -3.14
CA PHE A 46 -8.90 9.40 -1.85
C PHE A 46 -7.64 8.54 -1.99
N LYS A 47 -7.56 7.71 -3.04
CA LYS A 47 -6.45 6.78 -3.30
C LYS A 47 -6.00 6.09 -1.98
N SER A 48 -4.71 6.01 -1.71
CA SER A 48 -4.14 5.56 -0.45
C SER A 48 -3.85 6.70 0.55
N LEU A 49 -4.27 7.94 0.25
CA LEU A 49 -3.93 9.13 1.02
C LEU A 49 -4.62 9.15 2.39
N SER A 50 -3.98 9.79 3.37
CA SER A 50 -4.58 10.16 4.66
C SER A 50 -4.88 11.66 4.73
N LYS A 51 -4.23 12.46 3.87
CA LYS A 51 -4.30 13.91 3.83
C LYS A 51 -4.20 14.41 2.38
N ILE A 52 -4.96 15.45 2.03
CA ILE A 52 -4.83 16.21 0.79
C ILE A 52 -4.56 17.68 1.14
N THR A 53 -3.44 18.20 0.65
CA THR A 53 -3.03 19.61 0.78
C THR A 53 -2.95 20.30 -0.57
N ASP A 54 -2.52 19.58 -1.62
CA ASP A 54 -2.53 20.08 -2.98
C ASP A 54 -3.87 19.77 -3.66
N VAL A 55 -4.70 20.80 -3.79
CA VAL A 55 -6.03 20.70 -4.39
C VAL A 55 -6.03 20.94 -5.90
N ASN A 56 -4.89 21.24 -6.50
CA ASN A 56 -4.80 21.45 -7.95
C ASN A 56 -4.98 20.16 -8.75
N CYS A 57 -4.74 19.02 -8.11
CA CYS A 57 -4.97 17.70 -8.71
C CYS A 57 -6.45 17.29 -8.78
N LEU A 58 -7.34 18.03 -8.10
CA LEU A 58 -8.77 17.69 -8.04
C LEU A 58 -9.50 18.04 -9.33
N SER A 59 -10.45 17.18 -9.70
CA SER A 59 -11.32 17.41 -10.85
C SER A 59 -12.20 18.65 -10.68
N THR A 60 -12.53 19.32 -11.78
CA THR A 60 -13.49 20.41 -11.80
C THR A 60 -14.84 19.90 -12.29
N ILE A 61 -15.91 20.34 -11.63
CA ILE A 61 -17.28 20.06 -12.03
C ILE A 61 -17.95 21.36 -12.49
N THR A 62 -18.93 21.25 -13.37
CA THR A 62 -19.78 22.37 -13.78
C THR A 62 -21.10 22.29 -13.03
N LEU A 63 -21.54 23.41 -12.49
CA LEU A 63 -22.79 23.56 -11.75
C LEU A 63 -23.67 24.63 -12.37
N ASP A 64 -24.99 24.48 -12.37
CA ASP A 64 -25.89 25.53 -12.92
C ASP A 64 -25.80 26.86 -12.14
N SER A 65 -25.50 26.80 -10.85
CA SER A 65 -25.28 27.97 -10.00
C SER A 65 -24.20 27.72 -8.96
N ALA A 66 -23.62 28.79 -8.42
CA ALA A 66 -22.62 28.67 -7.37
C ALA A 66 -23.22 27.97 -6.14
N PRO A 67 -22.59 26.90 -5.63
CA PRO A 67 -23.13 26.18 -4.48
C PRO A 67 -23.02 27.07 -3.23
N PRO A 68 -23.93 26.89 -2.24
CA PRO A 68 -23.84 27.60 -0.97
C PRO A 68 -22.50 27.37 -0.27
N ASP A 69 -22.05 28.35 0.52
CA ASP A 69 -20.71 28.32 1.13
C ASP A 69 -20.43 27.09 2.02
N ASP A 70 -21.48 26.51 2.61
CA ASP A 70 -21.35 25.30 3.43
C ASP A 70 -21.05 24.03 2.60
N TYR A 71 -21.04 24.09 1.28
CA TYR A 71 -20.51 23.00 0.43
C TYR A 71 -19.01 23.10 0.18
N PHE A 72 -18.36 24.21 0.57
CA PHE A 72 -16.91 24.30 0.49
C PHE A 72 -16.24 23.69 1.71
N LEU A 73 -15.19 22.91 1.43
CA LEU A 73 -14.31 22.31 2.41
C LEU A 73 -13.42 23.38 3.05
N ARG A 74 -13.00 23.13 4.28
CA ARG A 74 -12.11 23.98 5.08
C ARG A 74 -10.92 23.17 5.58
N ASN A 75 -9.87 23.88 5.96
CA ASN A 75 -8.69 23.26 6.56
C ASN A 75 -9.08 22.42 7.78
N GLY A 76 -8.65 21.14 7.77
CA GLY A 76 -8.93 20.18 8.83
C GLY A 76 -10.28 19.46 8.71
N ASP A 77 -11.08 19.75 7.69
CA ASP A 77 -12.27 18.95 7.42
C ASP A 77 -11.87 17.50 7.10
N LEU A 78 -12.68 16.57 7.61
CA LEU A 78 -12.56 15.16 7.33
C LEU A 78 -13.60 14.78 6.29
N VAL A 79 -13.20 14.05 5.26
CA VAL A 79 -14.11 13.60 4.20
C VAL A 79 -14.09 12.08 4.15
N PHE A 80 -15.29 11.49 4.12
CA PHE A 80 -15.53 10.05 4.11
C PHE A 80 -16.14 9.62 2.79
N VAL A 81 -15.70 8.48 2.24
CA VAL A 81 -16.38 7.84 1.13
C VAL A 81 -17.68 7.21 1.63
N ARG A 82 -18.80 7.72 1.14
CA ARG A 82 -20.16 7.32 1.52
C ARG A 82 -20.56 6.03 0.83
N SER A 83 -20.45 6.01 -0.49
CA SER A 83 -20.92 4.94 -1.35
C SER A 83 -20.04 4.85 -2.60
N ASN A 84 -19.73 3.62 -3.01
CA ASN A 84 -18.97 3.34 -4.22
C ASN A 84 -19.28 1.91 -4.69
N GLY A 85 -19.15 1.65 -6.00
CA GLY A 85 -19.29 0.29 -6.55
C GLY A 85 -18.23 -0.67 -6.00
N ASN A 86 -17.03 -0.17 -5.69
CA ASN A 86 -16.02 -0.91 -4.96
C ASN A 86 -16.20 -0.72 -3.43
N ARG A 87 -16.56 -1.81 -2.75
CA ARG A 87 -16.79 -1.83 -1.30
C ARG A 87 -15.54 -1.49 -0.48
N ASP A 88 -14.34 -1.75 -1.01
CA ASP A 88 -13.07 -1.44 -0.33
C ASP A 88 -12.73 0.05 -0.32
N LEU A 89 -13.50 0.88 -1.03
CA LEU A 89 -13.38 2.33 -0.98
C LEU A 89 -14.30 2.94 0.06
N VAL A 90 -15.43 2.28 0.38
CA VAL A 90 -16.39 2.78 1.35
C VAL A 90 -15.75 2.91 2.73
N GLY A 91 -16.02 4.02 3.42
CA GLY A 91 -15.44 4.32 4.73
C GLY A 91 -13.99 4.76 4.75
N ARG A 92 -13.34 4.93 3.59
CA ARG A 92 -12.06 5.66 3.56
C ARG A 92 -12.29 7.09 4.05
N CYS A 93 -11.33 7.59 4.81
CA CYS A 93 -11.34 8.91 5.41
C CYS A 93 -10.04 9.62 5.09
N ILE A 94 -10.14 10.90 4.72
CA ILE A 94 -8.99 11.80 4.52
C ILE A 94 -9.25 13.12 5.23
N ALA A 95 -8.17 13.79 5.64
CA ALA A 95 -8.21 15.19 6.04
C ALA A 95 -7.87 16.07 4.82
N ILE A 96 -8.56 17.19 4.65
CA ILE A 96 -8.29 18.13 3.56
C ILE A 96 -7.89 19.51 4.08
N TYR A 97 -6.96 20.14 3.38
CA TYR A 97 -6.44 21.47 3.66
C TYR A 97 -6.43 22.31 2.38
N PRO A 98 -7.59 22.84 1.94
CA PRO A 98 -7.69 23.59 0.70
C PRO A 98 -7.11 25.01 0.76
N ASN A 99 -6.69 25.48 1.94
CA ASN A 99 -6.28 26.87 2.16
C ASN A 99 -7.40 27.84 1.76
N GLU A 100 -7.10 28.82 0.90
CA GLU A 100 -8.07 29.82 0.41
C GLU A 100 -8.87 29.34 -0.82
N GLU A 101 -8.59 28.14 -1.34
CA GLU A 101 -9.24 27.63 -2.55
C GLU A 101 -10.65 27.10 -2.27
N LYS A 102 -11.59 27.43 -3.16
CA LYS A 102 -12.96 26.90 -3.09
C LYS A 102 -13.03 25.49 -3.64
N VAL A 103 -13.11 24.51 -2.74
CA VAL A 103 -13.22 23.09 -3.08
C VAL A 103 -14.53 22.53 -2.54
N ALA A 104 -15.41 22.09 -3.44
CA ALA A 104 -16.61 21.34 -3.09
C ALA A 104 -16.32 19.84 -2.97
N PHE A 105 -17.33 19.06 -2.64
CA PHE A 105 -17.21 17.60 -2.52
C PHE A 105 -18.45 16.89 -3.05
N SER A 106 -18.24 15.70 -3.60
CA SER A 106 -19.27 14.89 -4.25
C SER A 106 -20.29 14.32 -3.25
N GLY A 107 -21.53 14.08 -3.69
CA GLY A 107 -22.60 13.42 -2.93
C GLY A 107 -22.32 11.95 -2.59
N PHE A 108 -21.31 11.36 -3.24
CA PHE A 108 -20.69 10.08 -2.84
C PHE A 108 -19.74 10.22 -1.64
N CYS A 109 -19.61 11.42 -1.08
CA CYS A 109 -18.80 11.73 0.09
C CYS A 109 -19.63 12.39 1.20
N ILE A 110 -19.19 12.21 2.44
CA ILE A 110 -19.69 12.89 3.63
C ILE A 110 -18.54 13.70 4.23
N ARG A 111 -18.75 14.99 4.46
CA ARG A 111 -17.86 15.82 5.26
C ARG A 111 -18.21 15.69 6.73
N PHE A 112 -17.20 15.56 7.59
CA PHE A 112 -17.26 15.80 9.02
C PHE A 112 -16.37 16.99 9.36
N ARG A 113 -16.96 18.02 9.97
CA ARG A 113 -16.27 19.23 10.40
C ARG A 113 -16.16 19.23 11.92
N ILE A 114 -14.93 19.13 12.41
CA ILE A 114 -14.63 19.15 13.84
C ILE A 114 -15.02 20.52 14.41
N THR A 115 -15.80 20.51 15.49
CA THR A 115 -16.20 21.72 16.23
C THR A 115 -15.64 21.73 17.65
N LYS A 116 -15.22 20.57 18.18
CA LYS A 116 -14.51 20.45 19.45
C LYS A 116 -13.08 19.97 19.22
N PHE A 117 -12.12 20.85 19.48
CA PHE A 117 -10.67 20.60 19.28
C PHE A 117 -10.05 19.70 20.36
N THR A 118 -10.85 18.88 21.04
CA THR A 118 -10.38 17.76 21.87
C THR A 118 -9.98 16.55 21.01
N ILE A 119 -10.20 16.63 19.70
CA ILE A 119 -9.85 15.59 18.74
C ILE A 119 -9.09 16.17 17.55
N GLU A 120 -8.04 15.48 17.13
CA GLU A 120 -7.17 15.90 16.03
C GLU A 120 -7.58 15.24 14.71
N PRO A 121 -7.61 15.96 13.57
CA PRO A 121 -7.94 15.38 12.26
C PRO A 121 -7.06 14.19 11.90
N THR A 122 -5.75 14.30 12.16
CA THR A 122 -4.76 13.25 11.87
C THR A 122 -5.02 11.98 12.69
N TYR A 123 -5.46 12.12 13.94
CA TYR A 123 -5.83 10.97 14.75
C TYR A 123 -7.01 10.21 14.14
N ILE A 124 -8.08 10.93 13.77
CA ILE A 124 -9.27 10.32 13.15
C ILE A 124 -8.94 9.64 11.83
N THR A 125 -8.19 10.29 10.93
CA THR A 125 -7.86 9.68 9.64
C THR A 125 -7.08 8.37 9.82
N HIS A 126 -6.17 8.30 10.79
CA HIS A 126 -5.41 7.08 11.06
C HIS A 126 -6.22 6.03 11.81
N LEU A 127 -7.14 6.43 12.69
CA LEU A 127 -8.10 5.53 13.33
C LEU A 127 -8.93 4.78 12.28
N PHE A 128 -9.50 5.50 11.31
CA PHE A 128 -10.31 4.91 10.23
C PHE A 128 -9.49 4.08 9.22
N ARG A 129 -8.18 4.27 9.19
CA ARG A 129 -7.25 3.47 8.37
C ARG A 129 -6.75 2.21 9.07
N ALA A 130 -6.83 2.14 10.40
CA ALA A 130 -6.40 0.99 11.16
C ALA A 130 -7.20 -0.26 10.73
N ALA A 131 -6.50 -1.32 10.32
CA ALA A 131 -7.12 -2.51 9.74
C ALA A 131 -8.20 -3.13 10.64
N SER A 132 -7.95 -3.19 11.96
CA SER A 132 -8.91 -3.70 12.93
C SER A 132 -10.17 -2.84 13.00
N PHE A 133 -10.02 -1.51 12.98
CA PHE A 133 -11.16 -0.58 13.03
C PHE A 133 -11.96 -0.62 11.74
N ARG A 134 -11.27 -0.62 10.60
CA ARG A 134 -11.88 -0.78 9.28
C ARG A 134 -12.66 -2.09 9.15
N ARG A 135 -12.10 -3.20 9.64
CA ARG A 135 -12.79 -4.49 9.66
C ARG A 135 -14.05 -4.44 10.54
N SER A 136 -13.95 -3.84 11.72
CA SER A 136 -15.09 -3.70 12.64
C SER A 136 -16.21 -2.83 12.03
N LEU A 137 -15.85 -1.77 11.30
CA LEU A 137 -16.76 -0.92 10.53
C LEU A 137 -17.46 -1.68 9.37
N LEU A 138 -16.76 -2.58 8.68
CA LEU A 138 -17.35 -3.34 7.57
C LEU A 138 -18.23 -4.50 8.06
N GLN A 139 -17.92 -5.09 9.21
CA GLN A 139 -18.59 -6.27 9.74
C GLN A 139 -19.77 -5.96 10.68
N GLY A 140 -20.16 -4.70 10.89
CA GLY A 140 -21.24 -4.37 11.83
C GLY A 140 -20.82 -4.29 13.30
N GLY A 141 -19.54 -4.54 13.60
CA GLY A 141 -19.05 -4.73 14.97
C GLY A 141 -19.10 -3.49 15.88
N GLN A 142 -19.19 -2.29 15.31
CA GLN A 142 -19.40 -1.03 16.04
C GLN A 142 -20.81 -0.43 15.79
N GLY A 143 -21.79 -1.26 15.42
CA GLY A 143 -23.17 -0.80 15.14
C GLY A 143 -23.40 -0.29 13.72
N ALA A 144 -22.40 -0.35 12.84
CA ALA A 144 -22.53 0.05 11.43
C ALA A 144 -22.22 -1.13 10.50
N ASN A 145 -23.23 -1.67 9.80
CA ASN A 145 -23.02 -2.60 8.69
C ASN A 145 -22.90 -1.79 7.39
N ILE A 146 -21.67 -1.57 6.93
CA ILE A 146 -21.37 -0.57 5.91
C ILE A 146 -21.32 -1.24 4.53
N GLN A 147 -22.50 -1.46 3.95
CA GLN A 147 -22.60 -1.50 2.48
C GLN A 147 -22.65 -0.08 1.90
N ASN A 148 -23.19 0.87 2.67
CA ASN A 148 -23.16 2.31 2.43
C ASN A 148 -23.07 3.03 3.78
N ILE A 149 -22.24 4.06 3.87
CA ILE A 149 -22.17 4.92 5.06
C ILE A 149 -23.27 5.98 4.98
N SER A 150 -23.85 6.31 6.12
CA SER A 150 -24.72 7.46 6.28
C SER A 150 -24.17 8.38 7.37
N GLN A 151 -24.65 9.62 7.41
CA GLN A 151 -24.33 10.50 8.54
C GLN A 151 -24.78 9.89 9.86
N LYS A 152 -25.96 9.24 9.88
CA LYS A 152 -26.48 8.56 11.07
C LYS A 152 -25.52 7.47 11.57
N SER A 153 -25.05 6.60 10.69
CA SER A 153 -24.11 5.53 11.08
C SER A 153 -22.76 6.06 11.55
N LEU A 154 -22.27 7.18 10.99
CA LEU A 154 -21.06 7.84 11.49
C LEU A 154 -21.31 8.51 12.85
N SER A 155 -22.48 9.10 13.05
CA SER A 155 -22.87 9.70 14.33
C SER A 155 -22.97 8.67 15.45
N GLU A 156 -23.47 7.47 15.17
CA GLU A 156 -23.61 6.39 16.17
C GLU A 156 -22.27 5.70 16.49
N LEU A 157 -21.23 5.93 15.70
CA LEU A 157 -19.94 5.31 15.87
C LEU A 157 -19.24 5.80 17.14
N ALA A 158 -19.00 4.87 18.07
CA ALA A 158 -18.18 5.10 19.24
C ALA A 158 -16.69 4.98 18.85
N ILE A 159 -15.90 5.96 19.27
CA ILE A 159 -14.45 5.99 19.06
C ILE A 159 -13.72 6.14 20.39
N PRO A 160 -12.54 5.52 20.57
CA PRO A 160 -11.69 5.81 21.70
C PRO A 160 -11.21 7.27 21.62
N THR A 161 -11.13 7.94 22.76
CA THR A 161 -10.73 9.34 22.88
C THR A 161 -9.52 9.49 23.79
N PRO A 162 -8.29 9.17 23.29
CA PRO A 162 -7.06 9.49 24.00
C PRO A 162 -6.93 10.98 24.28
N THR A 163 -6.10 11.35 25.25
CA THR A 163 -5.84 12.75 25.60
C THR A 163 -5.38 13.55 24.37
N PRO A 164 -5.83 14.81 24.17
CA PRO A 164 -5.43 15.65 23.05
C PRO A 164 -3.90 15.78 22.89
N GLU A 165 -3.15 15.76 23.99
CA GLU A 165 -1.69 15.85 24.01
C GLU A 165 -1.04 14.67 23.26
N LEU A 166 -1.49 13.44 23.55
CA LEU A 166 -1.03 12.24 22.83
C LEU A 166 -1.45 12.25 21.36
N GLN A 167 -2.64 12.77 21.06
CA GLN A 167 -3.08 12.91 19.66
C GLN A 167 -2.18 13.88 18.89
N ARG A 168 -1.77 15.00 19.50
CA ARG A 168 -0.83 15.96 18.91
C ARG A 168 0.58 15.37 18.75
N GLU A 169 1.07 14.64 19.75
CA GLU A 169 2.35 13.92 19.65
C GLU A 169 2.36 12.93 18.48
N PHE A 170 1.26 12.19 18.32
CA PHE A 170 1.06 11.31 17.17
C PHE A 170 1.04 12.07 15.85
N SER A 171 0.32 13.19 15.76
CA SER A 171 0.30 14.03 14.56
C SER A 171 1.71 14.47 14.16
N THR A 172 2.53 14.93 15.11
CA THR A 172 3.93 15.32 14.84
C THR A 172 4.77 14.15 14.34
N MET A 173 4.58 12.93 14.87
CA MET A 173 5.29 11.75 14.37
C MET A 173 4.86 11.39 12.95
N VAL A 174 3.55 11.43 12.66
CA VAL A 174 3.02 11.17 11.32
C VAL A 174 3.59 12.16 10.31
N GLU A 175 3.60 13.45 10.64
CA GLU A 175 4.15 14.49 9.76
C GLU A 175 5.62 14.24 9.43
N LYS A 176 6.46 13.95 10.44
CA LYS A 176 7.87 13.60 10.22
C LYS A 176 8.05 12.40 9.30
N VAL A 177 7.21 11.36 9.46
CA VAL A 177 7.28 10.16 8.62
C VAL A 177 6.86 10.47 7.19
N GLU A 178 5.81 11.25 6.98
CA GLU A 178 5.37 11.65 5.63
C GLU A 178 6.40 12.55 4.93
N ASP A 179 7.05 13.48 5.66
CA ASP A 179 8.14 14.30 5.12
C ASP A 179 9.33 13.44 4.67
N ILE A 180 9.71 12.44 5.48
CA ILE A 180 10.77 11.49 5.11
C ILE A 180 10.39 10.71 3.85
N LYS A 181 9.16 10.20 3.76
CA LYS A 181 8.67 9.46 2.57
C LYS A 181 8.72 10.34 1.32
N SER A 182 8.24 11.58 1.42
CA SER A 182 8.24 12.53 0.30
C SER A 182 9.66 12.79 -0.19
N ARG A 183 10.64 12.99 0.71
CA ARG A 183 12.05 13.17 0.34
C ARG A 183 12.64 11.94 -0.36
N TYR A 184 12.32 10.73 0.10
CA TYR A 184 12.79 9.51 -0.56
C TYR A 184 12.19 9.35 -1.97
N GLN A 185 10.91 9.70 -2.15
CA GLN A 185 10.27 9.69 -3.47
C GLN A 185 10.94 10.69 -4.43
N GLN A 186 11.24 11.90 -3.96
CA GLN A 186 11.97 12.89 -4.76
C GLN A 186 13.36 12.38 -5.16
N ASN A 187 14.11 11.83 -4.21
CA ASN A 187 15.44 11.28 -4.48
C ASN A 187 15.40 10.14 -5.52
N LEU A 188 14.37 9.29 -5.48
CA LEU A 188 14.17 8.23 -6.47
C LEU A 188 13.94 8.83 -7.87
N THR A 189 13.05 9.82 -7.98
CA THR A 189 12.79 10.51 -9.26
C THR A 189 14.04 11.17 -9.81
N ASP A 190 14.83 11.83 -8.96
CA ASP A 190 16.08 12.49 -9.36
C ASP A 190 17.12 11.45 -9.85
N LEU A 191 17.20 10.30 -9.18
CA LEU A 191 18.10 9.22 -9.56
C LEU A 191 17.71 8.59 -10.92
N GLU A 192 16.42 8.37 -11.15
CA GLU A 192 15.90 7.88 -12.43
C GLU A 192 16.18 8.87 -13.57
N ALA A 193 15.99 10.17 -13.32
CA ALA A 193 16.31 11.21 -14.28
C ALA A 193 17.82 11.28 -14.58
N LEU A 194 18.66 11.18 -13.55
CA LEU A 194 20.12 11.16 -13.71
C LEU A 194 20.58 9.93 -14.50
N TYR A 195 20.06 8.75 -14.17
CA TYR A 195 20.34 7.52 -14.91
C TYR A 195 19.95 7.66 -16.38
N GLY A 196 18.75 8.19 -16.66
CA GLY A 196 18.28 8.44 -18.02
C GLY A 196 19.21 9.39 -18.79
N ALA A 197 19.67 10.47 -18.16
CA ALA A 197 20.60 11.42 -18.74
C ALA A 197 21.98 10.80 -19.04
N LEU A 198 22.56 10.08 -18.08
CA LEU A 198 23.86 9.40 -18.23
C LEU A 198 23.81 8.32 -19.32
N SER A 199 22.74 7.53 -19.35
CA SER A 199 22.50 6.52 -20.39
C SER A 199 22.47 7.17 -21.78
N GLN A 200 21.71 8.25 -21.96
CA GLN A 200 21.68 8.98 -23.24
C GLN A 200 23.05 9.54 -23.64
N GLN A 201 23.82 10.08 -22.69
CA GLN A 201 25.19 10.55 -22.96
C GLN A 201 26.11 9.40 -23.35
N ALA A 202 25.99 8.24 -22.69
CA ALA A 202 26.78 7.05 -23.00
C ALA A 202 26.53 6.58 -24.44
N PHE A 203 25.26 6.42 -24.83
CA PHE A 203 24.89 5.97 -26.18
C PHE A 203 25.20 6.98 -27.29
N LYS A 204 25.30 8.28 -26.96
CA LYS A 204 25.78 9.31 -27.88
C LYS A 204 27.31 9.41 -27.95
N GLY A 205 28.03 8.72 -27.07
CA GLY A 205 29.48 8.85 -26.94
C GLY A 205 29.94 10.16 -26.30
N GLU A 206 29.04 10.87 -25.62
CA GLU A 206 29.29 12.16 -24.96
C GLU A 206 29.65 11.99 -23.48
N LEU A 207 29.63 10.76 -22.96
CA LEU A 207 29.91 10.47 -21.56
C LEU A 207 31.42 10.47 -21.27
N ASP A 208 31.87 11.41 -20.43
CA ASP A 208 33.25 11.47 -19.95
C ASP A 208 33.45 10.60 -18.70
N LEU A 209 34.24 9.54 -18.85
CA LEU A 209 34.57 8.58 -17.79
C LEU A 209 35.92 8.85 -17.11
N SER A 210 36.64 9.92 -17.49
CA SER A 210 38.01 10.22 -17.02
C SER A 210 38.14 10.39 -15.49
N ARG A 211 37.02 10.61 -14.80
CA ARG A 211 36.95 10.81 -13.34
C ARG A 211 36.36 9.62 -12.59
N VAL A 212 35.91 8.58 -13.29
CA VAL A 212 35.32 7.40 -12.66
C VAL A 212 36.42 6.35 -12.51
N PRO A 213 36.80 5.95 -11.28
CA PRO A 213 37.71 4.84 -11.09
C PRO A 213 37.00 3.56 -11.55
N LEU A 214 37.36 3.08 -12.73
CA LEU A 214 36.92 1.80 -13.25
C LEU A 214 37.73 0.69 -12.57
N PRO A 215 37.10 -0.39 -12.08
CA PRO A 215 37.85 -1.56 -11.63
C PRO A 215 38.70 -2.10 -12.78
N GLU A 216 39.98 -2.37 -12.52
CA GLU A 216 40.91 -2.87 -13.53
C GLU A 216 40.44 -4.23 -14.06
N THR A 217 39.86 -4.26 -15.26
CA THR A 217 39.67 -5.48 -16.02
C THR A 217 41.03 -5.98 -16.49
N LYS A 218 41.53 -7.05 -15.87
CA LYS A 218 42.69 -7.78 -16.40
C LYS A 218 42.31 -8.30 -17.80
N PRO A 219 43.17 -8.12 -18.82
CA PRO A 219 42.89 -8.63 -20.14
C PRO A 219 42.98 -10.16 -20.09
N GLU A 220 41.85 -10.84 -20.15
CA GLU A 220 41.82 -12.26 -20.49
C GLU A 220 42.29 -12.42 -21.93
N GLU A 221 43.20 -13.37 -22.13
CA GLU A 221 43.80 -13.67 -23.43
C GLU A 221 42.70 -13.97 -24.46
N THR A 222 42.78 -13.27 -25.60
CA THR A 222 41.98 -13.53 -26.80
C THR A 222 42.19 -14.96 -27.29
N ASN A 223 41.36 -15.89 -26.80
CA ASN A 223 41.00 -17.06 -27.56
C ASN A 223 39.81 -16.69 -28.45
N ALA A 224 39.99 -16.85 -29.76
CA ALA A 224 38.95 -16.64 -30.75
C ALA A 224 37.77 -17.57 -30.45
N VAL A 225 36.74 -17.05 -29.79
CA VAL A 225 35.44 -17.70 -29.68
C VAL A 225 34.61 -17.16 -30.84
N ALA A 226 34.18 -18.07 -31.70
CA ALA A 226 33.23 -17.80 -32.77
C ALA A 226 32.02 -17.04 -32.21
N THR A 227 31.50 -16.09 -33.00
CA THR A 227 30.22 -15.43 -32.74
C THR A 227 29.12 -16.49 -32.60
N GLU A 228 28.88 -16.94 -31.38
CA GLU A 228 27.59 -17.46 -30.98
C GLU A 228 26.68 -16.26 -30.68
N PRO A 229 25.42 -16.28 -31.14
CA PRO A 229 24.47 -15.22 -30.84
C PRO A 229 24.36 -15.00 -29.34
N LEU A 230 24.22 -13.74 -28.93
CA LEU A 230 23.72 -13.36 -27.60
C LEU A 230 22.48 -14.20 -27.29
N HIS A 231 22.66 -15.22 -26.44
CA HIS A 231 21.54 -15.88 -25.81
C HIS A 231 20.87 -14.82 -24.93
N ALA A 232 19.64 -14.44 -25.31
CA ALA A 232 18.68 -13.91 -24.36
C ALA A 232 18.71 -14.82 -23.12
N PRO A 233 18.59 -14.28 -21.89
CA PRO A 233 18.52 -15.12 -20.70
C PRO A 233 17.39 -16.11 -20.94
N THR A 234 17.80 -17.34 -21.21
CA THR A 234 16.86 -18.42 -21.44
C THR A 234 16.36 -18.70 -20.04
N GLU A 235 15.13 -18.29 -19.76
CA GLU A 235 14.37 -18.80 -18.62
C GLU A 235 14.25 -20.32 -18.83
N GLN A 236 15.30 -21.05 -18.47
CA GLN A 236 15.21 -22.46 -18.17
C GLN A 236 14.46 -22.52 -16.85
N GLY A 237 13.14 -22.48 -16.95
CA GLY A 237 12.25 -22.72 -15.83
C GLY A 237 12.63 -24.05 -15.21
N LEU A 238 13.19 -24.02 -14.00
CA LEU A 238 13.13 -25.17 -13.12
C LEU A 238 11.63 -25.50 -12.98
N ALA A 239 11.24 -26.66 -13.48
CA ALA A 239 9.90 -27.19 -13.27
C ALA A 239 9.79 -27.67 -11.81
N ILE A 240 9.75 -26.72 -10.87
CA ILE A 240 9.63 -27.01 -9.44
C ILE A 240 8.23 -27.54 -9.19
N LYS A 241 8.14 -28.79 -8.74
CA LYS A 241 6.87 -29.43 -8.41
C LYS A 241 6.64 -29.30 -6.91
N LEU A 242 5.62 -28.53 -6.54
CA LEU A 242 5.17 -28.43 -5.16
C LEU A 242 4.25 -29.62 -4.82
N PRO A 243 4.36 -30.22 -3.62
CA PRO A 243 3.63 -31.44 -3.26
C PRO A 243 2.14 -31.19 -3.05
N ASP A 244 1.33 -32.23 -3.28
CA ASP A 244 -0.06 -32.25 -2.84
C ASP A 244 -0.11 -32.27 -1.33
N THR A 245 -0.81 -31.29 -0.77
CA THR A 245 -0.91 -31.11 0.68
C THR A 245 -2.38 -31.21 1.07
N ASP A 246 -2.72 -32.19 1.92
CA ASP A 246 -4.09 -32.46 2.38
C ASP A 246 -4.75 -31.25 3.09
N ASN A 247 -3.96 -30.24 3.46
CA ASN A 247 -4.37 -29.06 4.22
C ASN A 247 -4.82 -27.86 3.35
N LEU A 248 -4.95 -28.04 2.03
CA LEU A 248 -5.25 -26.95 1.08
C LEU A 248 -6.60 -26.26 1.33
N LEU A 249 -7.65 -27.04 1.61
CA LEU A 249 -8.97 -26.50 1.96
C LEU A 249 -8.93 -25.66 3.25
N ALA A 250 -8.21 -26.13 4.26
CA ALA A 250 -8.04 -25.39 5.51
C ALA A 250 -7.18 -24.13 5.32
N ALA A 251 -6.17 -24.18 4.45
CA ALA A 251 -5.35 -23.04 4.08
C ALA A 251 -6.18 -21.94 3.38
N LEU A 252 -7.13 -22.31 2.53
CA LEU A 252 -8.03 -21.30 1.93
C LEU A 252 -8.88 -20.56 2.98
N GLU A 253 -9.21 -21.22 4.11
CA GLU A 253 -10.10 -20.68 5.14
C GLU A 253 -9.36 -19.98 6.31
N SER A 254 -8.11 -20.35 6.61
CA SER A 254 -7.36 -19.86 7.79
C SER A 254 -5.93 -19.42 7.47
N ALA A 255 -5.55 -18.25 7.99
CA ALA A 255 -4.17 -17.74 7.88
C ALA A 255 -3.14 -18.66 8.55
N GLU A 256 -3.50 -19.31 9.66
CA GLU A 256 -2.63 -20.24 10.36
C GLU A 256 -2.36 -21.50 9.51
N ALA A 257 -3.39 -21.99 8.82
CA ALA A 257 -3.25 -23.12 7.90
C ALA A 257 -2.48 -22.73 6.61
N ARG A 258 -2.60 -21.48 6.14
CA ARG A 258 -1.75 -20.96 5.04
C ARG A 258 -0.29 -20.92 5.40
N ALA A 259 0.05 -20.46 6.60
CA ALA A 259 1.44 -20.42 7.04
C ALA A 259 2.08 -21.82 7.01
N VAL A 260 1.34 -22.85 7.42
CA VAL A 260 1.79 -24.25 7.36
C VAL A 260 1.98 -24.73 5.91
N LEU A 261 1.02 -24.42 5.02
CA LEU A 261 1.11 -24.78 3.60
C LEU A 261 2.33 -24.11 2.93
N ILE A 262 2.50 -22.80 3.16
CA ILE A 262 3.62 -22.02 2.60
C ILE A 262 4.96 -22.57 3.09
N ALA A 263 5.08 -22.93 4.37
CA ALA A 263 6.31 -23.51 4.91
C ALA A 263 6.67 -24.85 4.24
N GLN A 264 5.69 -25.74 4.06
CA GLN A 264 5.91 -27.03 3.38
C GLN A 264 6.30 -26.85 1.91
N TRP A 265 5.69 -25.88 1.23
CA TRP A 265 6.05 -25.56 -0.15
C TRP A 265 7.43 -24.90 -0.24
N LEU A 266 7.82 -24.07 0.73
CA LEU A 266 9.16 -23.49 0.79
C LEU A 266 10.24 -24.55 1.04
N GLU A 267 9.97 -25.54 1.88
CA GLU A 267 10.86 -26.70 2.08
C GLU A 267 11.00 -27.52 0.79
N ALA A 268 9.89 -27.82 0.12
CA ALA A 268 9.91 -28.53 -1.15
C ALA A 268 10.64 -27.74 -2.25
N TYR A 269 10.42 -26.43 -2.31
CA TYR A 269 11.09 -25.51 -3.21
C TYR A 269 12.60 -25.47 -2.93
N HIS A 270 12.99 -25.32 -1.65
CA HIS A 270 14.38 -25.32 -1.22
C HIS A 270 15.11 -26.60 -1.59
N SER A 271 14.49 -27.77 -1.37
CA SER A 271 15.07 -29.06 -1.75
C SER A 271 15.31 -29.23 -3.25
N GLN A 272 14.60 -28.46 -4.09
CA GLN A 272 14.67 -28.55 -5.55
C GLN A 272 15.57 -27.47 -6.18
N LEU A 273 16.06 -26.49 -5.42
CA LEU A 273 16.87 -25.39 -5.95
C LEU A 273 18.23 -25.85 -6.47
N GLY A 274 18.82 -26.93 -5.94
CA GLY A 274 20.13 -27.40 -6.36
C GLY A 274 21.21 -26.31 -6.21
N SER A 275 21.75 -25.83 -7.34
CA SER A 275 22.73 -24.73 -7.41
C SER A 275 22.12 -23.37 -7.74
N THR A 276 20.80 -23.30 -7.96
CA THR A 276 20.13 -22.04 -8.33
C THR A 276 19.89 -21.14 -7.13
N PRO A 277 20.01 -19.81 -7.33
CA PRO A 277 19.68 -18.84 -6.28
C PRO A 277 18.21 -18.93 -5.87
N PHE A 278 17.97 -18.82 -4.56
CA PHE A 278 16.62 -18.70 -4.01
C PHE A 278 15.98 -17.39 -4.50
N SER A 279 14.83 -17.50 -5.17
CA SER A 279 14.06 -16.35 -5.65
C SER A 279 12.63 -16.42 -5.14
N VAL A 280 12.23 -15.41 -4.37
CA VAL A 280 10.85 -15.28 -3.89
C VAL A 280 9.89 -15.18 -5.08
N GLN A 281 10.25 -14.48 -6.15
CA GLN A 281 9.40 -14.34 -7.33
C GLN A 281 9.18 -15.68 -8.03
N HIS A 282 10.22 -16.50 -8.14
CA HIS A 282 10.11 -17.84 -8.71
C HIS A 282 9.24 -18.73 -7.82
N PHE A 283 9.48 -18.73 -6.51
CA PHE A 283 8.63 -19.47 -5.56
C PHE A 283 7.15 -19.07 -5.69
N MET A 284 6.86 -17.77 -5.73
CA MET A 284 5.50 -17.25 -5.86
C MET A 284 4.84 -17.68 -7.18
N ALA A 285 5.59 -17.67 -8.28
CA ALA A 285 5.10 -18.16 -9.57
C ALA A 285 4.76 -19.66 -9.51
N ALA A 286 5.66 -20.49 -8.96
CA ALA A 286 5.44 -21.93 -8.79
C ALA A 286 4.24 -22.23 -7.88
N ALA A 287 4.07 -21.48 -6.78
CA ALA A 287 2.95 -21.59 -5.87
C ALA A 287 1.62 -21.23 -6.56
N GLN A 288 1.59 -20.16 -7.35
CA GLN A 288 0.40 -19.75 -8.12
C GLN A 288 0.03 -20.78 -9.19
N THR A 289 1.01 -21.30 -9.94
CA THR A 289 0.77 -22.37 -10.91
C THR A 289 0.19 -23.60 -10.22
N ARG A 290 0.72 -24.00 -9.06
CA ARG A 290 0.21 -25.16 -8.31
C ARG A 290 -1.21 -24.95 -7.79
N LEU A 291 -1.53 -23.74 -7.31
CA LEU A 291 -2.89 -23.40 -6.89
C LEU A 291 -3.90 -23.51 -8.04
N ALA A 292 -3.53 -23.03 -9.23
CA ALA A 292 -4.37 -23.12 -10.42
C ALA A 292 -4.59 -24.57 -10.90
N GLU A 293 -3.59 -25.45 -10.73
CA GLU A 293 -3.73 -26.89 -11.05
C GLU A 293 -4.70 -27.61 -10.09
N LEU A 294 -4.65 -27.29 -8.80
CA LEU A 294 -5.43 -27.98 -7.78
C LEU A 294 -6.86 -27.44 -7.65
N HIS A 295 -7.07 -26.16 -7.96
CA HIS A 295 -8.39 -25.52 -7.92
C HIS A 295 -8.58 -24.54 -9.11
N PRO A 296 -8.89 -25.05 -10.30
CA PRO A 296 -9.08 -24.22 -11.51
C PRO A 296 -10.21 -23.19 -11.40
N ASP A 297 -11.18 -23.44 -10.51
CA ASP A 297 -12.37 -22.62 -10.32
C ASP A 297 -12.23 -21.55 -9.22
N ASN A 298 -11.03 -21.37 -8.63
CA ASN A 298 -10.80 -20.46 -7.51
C ASN A 298 -9.82 -19.33 -7.88
N ASP A 299 -10.26 -18.07 -7.72
CA ASP A 299 -9.46 -16.86 -7.96
C ASP A 299 -8.48 -16.54 -6.80
N PHE A 300 -8.05 -17.54 -6.04
CA PHE A 300 -7.19 -17.34 -4.87
C PHE A 300 -5.76 -16.94 -5.30
N VAL A 301 -5.33 -15.76 -4.86
CA VAL A 301 -3.99 -15.23 -5.09
C VAL A 301 -3.33 -14.97 -3.74
N LEU A 302 -2.09 -15.46 -3.57
CA LEU A 302 -1.26 -15.15 -2.40
C LEU A 302 -1.13 -13.63 -2.25
N ASP A 303 -1.50 -13.09 -1.08
CA ASP A 303 -1.55 -11.65 -0.84
C ASP A 303 -0.32 -11.14 -0.06
N ILE A 304 -0.30 -9.85 0.27
CA ILE A 304 0.82 -9.20 0.97
C ILE A 304 1.06 -9.80 2.37
N ASN A 305 0.03 -10.35 3.03
CA ASN A 305 0.19 -10.98 4.35
C ASN A 305 0.89 -12.33 4.23
N ASP A 306 0.73 -13.04 3.11
CA ASP A 306 1.45 -14.29 2.84
C ASP A 306 2.95 -14.05 2.62
N TYR A 307 3.33 -12.85 2.18
CA TYR A 307 4.73 -12.44 2.06
C TYR A 307 5.46 -12.38 3.42
N ASP A 308 4.77 -12.00 4.50
CA ASP A 308 5.37 -11.98 5.84
C ASP A 308 5.72 -13.40 6.32
N HIS A 309 4.95 -14.42 5.91
CA HIS A 309 5.27 -15.82 6.20
C HIS A 309 6.52 -16.29 5.45
N ILE A 310 6.63 -15.97 4.15
CA ILE A 310 7.82 -16.28 3.34
C ILE A 310 9.05 -15.58 3.91
N LYS A 311 8.92 -14.29 4.24
CA LYS A 311 9.98 -13.49 4.84
C LYS A 311 10.47 -14.11 6.15
N THR A 312 9.54 -14.45 7.04
CA THR A 312 9.87 -15.07 8.34
C THR A 312 10.65 -16.36 8.14
N TRP A 313 10.17 -17.24 7.25
CA TRP A 313 10.84 -18.50 6.93
C TRP A 313 12.26 -18.28 6.37
N VAL A 314 12.46 -17.33 5.45
CA VAL A 314 13.79 -17.02 4.89
C VAL A 314 14.77 -16.57 5.97
N PHE A 315 14.33 -15.72 6.92
CA PHE A 315 15.20 -15.31 8.03
C PHE A 315 15.54 -16.46 8.97
N GLU A 316 14.57 -17.34 9.25
CA GLU A 316 14.81 -18.55 10.06
C GLU A 316 15.77 -19.52 9.35
N ALA A 317 15.63 -19.71 8.03
CA ALA A 317 16.51 -20.55 7.22
C ALA A 317 17.94 -20.00 7.14
N LEU A 318 18.09 -18.67 7.03
CA LEU A 318 19.40 -18.00 7.14
C LEU A 318 20.02 -18.18 8.54
N ALA A 319 19.22 -18.06 9.60
CA ALA A 319 19.69 -18.27 10.97
C ALA A 319 20.05 -19.73 11.27
N ALA A 320 19.32 -20.68 10.67
CA ALA A 320 19.56 -22.12 10.77
C ALA A 320 20.71 -22.60 9.87
N GLY A 321 21.21 -21.76 8.95
CA GLY A 321 22.29 -22.09 8.02
C GLY A 321 21.87 -22.98 6.85
N THR A 322 20.57 -23.16 6.59
CA THR A 322 20.05 -23.87 5.41
C THR A 322 20.02 -22.99 4.16
N LEU A 323 20.05 -21.67 4.36
CA LEU A 323 20.33 -20.66 3.33
C LEU A 323 21.59 -19.89 3.70
N ALA A 324 22.37 -19.48 2.71
CA ALA A 324 23.52 -18.60 2.88
C ALA A 324 23.46 -17.43 1.92
N GLN A 325 23.96 -16.28 2.37
CA GLN A 325 24.21 -15.13 1.51
C GLN A 325 25.57 -15.31 0.84
N ALA A 326 25.58 -15.28 -0.48
CA ALA A 326 26.78 -15.31 -1.29
C ALA A 326 26.83 -14.03 -2.14
N PHE A 327 28.02 -13.44 -2.24
CA PHE A 327 28.24 -12.34 -3.17
C PHE A 327 28.52 -12.92 -4.55
N ASP A 328 27.75 -12.50 -5.55
CA ASP A 328 28.02 -12.83 -6.95
C ASP A 328 28.90 -11.76 -7.57
N ASP A 329 30.16 -12.11 -7.84
CA ASP A 329 31.14 -11.21 -8.46
C ASP A 329 30.78 -10.85 -9.91
N ALA A 330 30.03 -11.72 -10.62
CA ALA A 330 29.63 -11.48 -12.00
C ALA A 330 28.46 -10.49 -12.12
N GLY A 331 27.47 -10.61 -11.23
CA GLY A 331 26.29 -9.74 -11.17
C GLY A 331 26.42 -8.53 -10.23
N ASN A 332 27.49 -8.45 -9.42
CA ASN A 332 27.70 -7.43 -8.40
C ASN A 332 26.49 -7.30 -7.44
N CYS A 333 25.96 -8.42 -6.99
CA CYS A 333 24.77 -8.48 -6.13
C CYS A 333 24.91 -9.56 -5.05
N ILE A 334 24.08 -9.46 -4.01
CA ILE A 334 23.99 -10.48 -2.96
C ILE A 334 22.89 -11.46 -3.36
N GLU A 335 23.27 -12.72 -3.53
CA GLU A 335 22.35 -13.83 -3.79
C GLU A 335 22.14 -14.66 -2.53
N ILE A 336 20.94 -15.23 -2.39
CA ILE A 336 20.64 -16.21 -1.35
C ILE A 336 20.71 -17.60 -2.01
N LYS A 337 21.56 -18.49 -1.51
CA LYS A 337 21.73 -19.84 -2.05
C LYS A 337 21.36 -20.90 -1.02
N ALA A 338 20.79 -22.01 -1.48
CA ALA A 338 20.61 -23.19 -0.65
C ALA A 338 21.97 -23.75 -0.25
N VAL A 339 22.16 -23.98 1.05
CA VAL A 339 23.33 -24.68 1.58
C VAL A 339 23.00 -26.17 1.50
N GLN A 340 23.64 -26.88 0.58
CA GLN A 340 23.51 -28.34 0.52
C GLN A 340 24.22 -28.95 1.73
N ALA A 341 23.54 -29.88 2.40
CA ALA A 341 24.07 -30.63 3.54
C ALA A 341 25.16 -31.63 3.12
#